data_AF-A0A949XWD9-F1
#
_entry.id   AF-A0A949XWD9-F1
#
_cell.length_a   1.000
_cell.length_b   1.000
_cell.length_c   1.000
_cell.angle_alpha   90.00
_cell.angle_beta   90.00
_cell.angle_gamma   90.00
#
_symmetry.space_group_name_H-M   'P 1'
#
loop_
_entity.id
_entity.type
_entity.pdbx_description
1 polymer ?
#
loop_
_entity_poly.entity_id
_entity_poly.type
_entity_poly.pdbx_seq_one_letter_code
_entity_poly.pdbx_strand_id
1 'polypeptide(L)'
;MSEAATTEQEAARSRRGHAAPAGRGGAAPGREADQPRYHAFDALRGLAMFLVVGLHAALGYLRRDIPGVLWCVRDAPTLPAFDWFCWWSMGVSNPLYFTIAGFFTALLYDSRGFRGFLANRARRVAIPFVVGVFTVLPACLAAWTFGWLVSGRCTWRQAIRLRFRDPVIRAERLGTGHLWFLEYLIVMLLAYGVARWWIARRGGDRAPSHRLARRVPGSP
;
A
#
# COMPACT_ATOMS: atom_id res chain seq x y z
N MET A 1 23.62 45.32 -68.13
CA MET A 1 23.75 45.66 -66.68
C MET A 1 22.37 45.75 -66.00
N SER A 2 21.48 44.79 -66.26
CA SER A 2 20.07 44.80 -65.78
C SER A 2 19.74 43.51 -65.00
N GLU A 3 20.76 42.91 -64.40
CA GLU A 3 20.67 41.63 -63.67
C GLU A 3 21.18 41.74 -62.22
N ALA A 4 21.68 42.92 -61.83
CA ALA A 4 22.14 43.21 -60.47
C ALA A 4 21.07 43.89 -59.60
N ALA A 5 19.95 44.35 -60.18
CA ALA A 5 18.89 45.04 -59.45
C ALA A 5 17.80 44.10 -58.90
N THR A 6 17.69 42.87 -59.44
CA THR A 6 16.64 41.91 -59.07
C THR A 6 17.02 41.07 -57.84
N THR A 7 18.32 40.92 -57.55
CA THR A 7 18.83 40.06 -56.47
C THR A 7 18.80 40.74 -55.09
N GLU A 8 18.91 42.07 -55.01
CA GLU A 8 18.78 42.82 -53.74
C GLU A 8 17.32 42.96 -53.28
N GLN A 9 16.36 42.89 -54.20
CA GLN A 9 14.94 43.04 -53.87
C GLN A 9 14.32 41.75 -53.29
N GLU A 10 14.89 40.57 -53.58
CA GLU A 10 14.54 39.30 -52.93
C GLU A 10 15.19 39.13 -51.55
N ALA A 11 16.40 39.67 -51.33
CA ALA A 11 17.06 39.63 -50.02
C ALA A 11 16.37 40.50 -48.96
N ALA A 12 15.66 41.56 -49.37
CA ALA A 12 14.96 42.48 -48.47
C ALA A 12 13.57 41.98 -48.00
N ARG A 13 12.99 40.95 -48.63
CA ARG A 13 11.63 40.45 -48.31
C ARG A 13 11.60 39.27 -47.33
N SER A 14 12.76 38.70 -46.98
CA SER A 14 12.91 37.64 -45.97
C SER A 14 12.97 38.18 -44.52
N ARG A 15 13.06 39.50 -44.33
CA ARG A 15 13.38 40.13 -43.02
C ARG A 15 12.22 40.78 -42.27
N ARG A 16 10.96 40.52 -42.63
CA ARG A 16 9.80 41.10 -41.91
C ARG A 16 8.66 40.10 -41.77
N GLY A 17 8.45 39.58 -40.55
CA GLY A 17 7.15 39.03 -40.18
C GLY A 17 7.10 37.96 -39.09
N HIS A 18 7.55 38.22 -37.87
CA HIS A 18 6.73 37.89 -36.69
C HIS A 18 7.26 38.61 -35.44
N ALA A 19 6.58 39.69 -35.06
CA ALA A 19 6.73 40.28 -33.74
C ALA A 19 6.02 39.37 -32.74
N ALA A 20 6.78 38.74 -31.83
CA ALA A 20 6.26 38.10 -30.63
C ALA A 20 6.48 39.07 -29.43
N PRO A 21 5.50 39.23 -28.54
CA PRO A 21 5.57 40.23 -27.47
C PRO A 21 6.57 39.81 -26.39
N ALA A 22 7.28 40.80 -25.85
CA ALA A 22 8.09 40.66 -24.65
C ALA A 22 7.21 40.29 -23.45
N GLY A 23 7.17 38.99 -23.13
CA GLY A 23 6.52 38.43 -21.95
C GLY A 23 7.57 37.90 -20.98
N ARG A 24 7.78 38.67 -19.90
CA ARG A 24 8.25 38.32 -18.55
C ARG A 24 8.87 36.93 -18.33
N GLY A 25 10.04 36.94 -17.67
CA GLY A 25 10.79 35.78 -17.19
C GLY A 25 9.91 34.63 -16.69
N GLY A 26 9.95 33.52 -17.43
CA GLY A 26 9.50 32.22 -17.00
C GLY A 26 10.70 31.44 -16.51
N ALA A 27 10.64 31.02 -15.25
CA ALA A 27 11.64 30.23 -14.56
C ALA A 27 12.15 29.05 -15.41
N ALA A 28 13.43 28.71 -15.20
CA ALA A 28 14.00 27.45 -15.62
C ALA A 28 13.01 26.30 -15.39
N PRO A 29 12.89 25.30 -16.30
CA PRO A 29 12.18 24.08 -15.95
C PRO A 29 12.85 23.56 -14.69
N GLY A 30 12.10 23.66 -13.59
CA GLY A 30 12.49 23.04 -12.34
C GLY A 30 12.83 21.62 -12.70
N ARG A 31 14.09 21.24 -12.50
CA ARG A 31 14.42 19.85 -12.25
C ARG A 31 13.56 19.48 -11.06
N GLU A 32 12.36 18.96 -11.32
CA GLU A 32 11.71 18.05 -10.39
C GLU A 32 12.79 17.02 -10.14
N ALA A 33 13.45 17.15 -8.99
CA ALA A 33 14.41 16.18 -8.54
C ALA A 33 13.64 14.86 -8.55
N ASP A 34 13.94 14.01 -9.53
CA ASP A 34 13.38 12.68 -9.66
C ASP A 34 13.75 11.98 -8.35
N GLN A 35 12.81 12.00 -7.41
CA GLN A 35 12.94 11.32 -6.13
C GLN A 35 13.24 9.87 -6.50
N PRO A 36 14.40 9.30 -6.10
CA PRO A 36 14.82 7.99 -6.61
C PRO A 36 13.71 6.98 -6.38
N ARG A 37 12.96 6.65 -7.45
CA ARG A 37 11.86 5.69 -7.38
C ARG A 37 12.51 4.34 -7.19
N TYR A 38 12.18 3.69 -6.09
CA TYR A 38 12.70 2.36 -5.80
C TYR A 38 11.99 1.31 -6.66
N HIS A 39 12.38 1.24 -7.93
CA HIS A 39 11.81 0.30 -8.91
C HIS A 39 11.86 -1.16 -8.45
N ALA A 40 12.89 -1.52 -7.69
CA ALA A 40 13.01 -2.85 -7.09
C ALA A 40 11.88 -3.16 -6.09
N PHE A 41 11.47 -2.19 -5.25
CA PHE A 41 10.36 -2.40 -4.32
C PHE A 41 9.02 -2.46 -5.03
N ASP A 42 8.84 -1.69 -6.11
CA ASP A 42 7.61 -1.76 -6.91
C ASP A 42 7.51 -3.10 -7.65
N ALA A 43 8.60 -3.61 -8.23
CA ALA A 43 8.66 -4.93 -8.85
C ALA A 43 8.37 -6.05 -7.84
N LEU A 44 8.97 -5.97 -6.64
CA LEU A 44 8.76 -6.94 -5.57
C LEU A 44 7.32 -6.96 -5.08
N ARG A 45 6.69 -5.79 -4.95
CA ARG A 45 5.26 -5.67 -4.64
C ARG A 45 4.39 -6.25 -5.74
N GLY A 46 4.73 -5.96 -7.01
CA GLY A 46 4.02 -6.48 -8.17
C GLY A 46 4.05 -8.01 -8.20
N LEU A 47 5.24 -8.61 -8.04
CA LEU A 47 5.41 -10.05 -7.95
C LEU A 47 4.56 -10.64 -6.82
N ALA A 48 4.64 -10.06 -5.62
CA ALA A 48 3.84 -10.52 -4.49
C ALA A 48 2.32 -10.44 -4.78
N MET A 49 1.86 -9.43 -5.55
CA MET A 49 0.43 -9.30 -5.87
C MET A 49 0.00 -10.43 -6.80
N PHE A 50 0.82 -10.76 -7.79
CA PHE A 50 0.58 -11.92 -8.67
C PHE A 50 0.57 -13.23 -7.89
N LEU A 51 1.46 -13.40 -6.91
CA LEU A 51 1.47 -14.58 -6.03
C LEU A 51 0.18 -14.72 -5.22
N VAL A 52 -0.37 -13.61 -4.70
CA VAL A 52 -1.64 -13.61 -3.96
C VAL A 52 -2.84 -13.90 -4.87
N VAL A 53 -2.84 -13.37 -6.09
CA VAL A 53 -3.89 -13.69 -7.08
C VAL A 53 -3.86 -15.17 -7.43
N GLY A 54 -2.67 -15.73 -7.71
CA GLY A 54 -2.49 -17.15 -7.95
C GLY A 54 -2.93 -18.01 -6.74
N LEU A 55 -2.61 -17.56 -5.52
CA LEU A 55 -3.05 -18.19 -4.29
C LEU A 55 -4.58 -18.29 -4.24
N HIS A 56 -5.30 -17.19 -4.49
CA HIS A 56 -6.77 -17.18 -4.49
C HIS A 56 -7.38 -18.11 -5.54
N ALA A 57 -6.77 -18.21 -6.73
CA ALA A 57 -7.19 -19.18 -7.72
C ALA A 57 -6.97 -20.64 -7.26
N ALA A 58 -5.86 -20.90 -6.55
CA ALA A 58 -5.51 -22.23 -6.06
C ALA A 58 -6.35 -22.71 -4.85
N LEU A 59 -6.93 -21.80 -4.06
CA LEU A 59 -7.72 -22.14 -2.86
C LEU A 59 -8.92 -23.07 -3.15
N GLY A 60 -9.45 -23.05 -4.38
CA GLY A 60 -10.54 -23.94 -4.81
C GLY A 60 -10.13 -25.41 -4.99
N TYR A 61 -8.83 -25.69 -5.10
CA TYR A 61 -8.28 -27.02 -5.43
C TYR A 61 -7.51 -27.68 -4.27
N LEU A 62 -7.61 -27.11 -3.07
CA LEU A 62 -6.91 -27.61 -1.88
C LEU A 62 -7.36 -29.02 -1.48
N ARG A 63 -6.38 -29.88 -1.14
CA ARG A 63 -6.59 -31.20 -0.54
C ARG A 63 -6.82 -31.11 0.95
N ARG A 64 -6.05 -30.26 1.63
CA ARG A 64 -6.17 -30.01 3.07
C ARG A 64 -6.63 -28.60 3.35
N ASP A 65 -7.55 -28.51 4.30
CA ASP A 65 -8.09 -27.24 4.74
C ASP A 65 -7.02 -26.45 5.47
N ILE A 66 -6.92 -25.17 5.12
CA ILE A 66 -6.02 -24.23 5.78
C ILE A 66 -6.83 -23.59 6.91
N PRO A 67 -6.43 -23.78 8.19
CA PRO A 67 -7.14 -23.18 9.31
C PRO A 67 -7.24 -21.66 9.17
N GLY A 68 -8.42 -21.10 9.42
CA GLY A 68 -8.67 -19.65 9.28
C GLY A 68 -8.90 -19.16 7.85
N VAL A 69 -8.84 -20.04 6.83
CA VAL A 69 -9.11 -19.68 5.43
C VAL A 69 -10.36 -20.39 4.94
N LEU A 70 -11.49 -19.66 4.96
CA LEU A 70 -12.75 -20.14 4.43
C LEU A 70 -12.89 -19.77 2.94
N TRP A 71 -13.26 -20.75 2.10
CA TRP A 71 -13.43 -20.56 0.66
C TRP A 71 -14.82 -20.98 0.17
N CYS A 72 -15.31 -20.32 -0.89
CA CYS A 72 -16.70 -20.41 -1.34
C CYS A 72 -17.04 -21.67 -2.13
N VAL A 73 -16.12 -22.13 -2.97
CA VAL A 73 -16.33 -23.28 -3.86
C VAL A 73 -15.13 -24.20 -3.74
N ARG A 74 -15.35 -25.52 -3.71
CA ARG A 74 -14.27 -26.50 -3.82
C ARG A 74 -14.57 -27.44 -4.96
N ASP A 75 -13.57 -27.58 -5.82
CA ASP A 75 -13.54 -28.63 -6.83
C ASP A 75 -12.85 -29.87 -6.29
N ALA A 76 -12.94 -30.97 -7.04
CA ALA A 76 -12.25 -32.20 -6.70
C ALA A 76 -10.74 -31.92 -6.56
N PRO A 77 -10.12 -32.30 -5.42
CA PRO A 77 -8.71 -32.02 -5.20
C PRO A 77 -7.85 -32.68 -6.29
N THR A 78 -7.16 -31.85 -7.05
CA THR A 78 -6.37 -32.32 -8.20
C THR A 78 -5.01 -32.81 -7.72
N LEU A 79 -4.17 -31.92 -7.16
CA LEU A 79 -2.75 -32.20 -6.88
C LEU A 79 -2.30 -31.64 -5.52
N PRO A 80 -1.43 -32.34 -4.77
CA PRO A 80 -0.82 -31.80 -3.54
C PRO A 80 0.02 -30.54 -3.77
N ALA A 81 0.40 -30.26 -5.01
CA ALA A 81 1.15 -29.07 -5.39
C ALA A 81 0.38 -27.78 -5.07
N PHE A 82 -0.96 -27.79 -5.14
CA PHE A 82 -1.77 -26.60 -4.81
C PHE A 82 -1.68 -26.24 -3.33
N ASP A 83 -1.72 -27.24 -2.44
CA ASP A 83 -1.51 -27.03 -0.99
C ASP A 83 -0.13 -26.40 -0.76
N TRP A 84 0.91 -27.00 -1.33
CA TRP A 84 2.29 -26.52 -1.16
C TRP A 84 2.45 -25.09 -1.70
N PHE A 85 1.92 -24.82 -2.89
CA PHE A 85 1.91 -23.48 -3.48
C PHE A 85 1.19 -22.46 -2.61
N CYS A 86 0.02 -22.82 -2.04
CA CYS A 86 -0.72 -21.92 -1.17
C CYS A 86 0.07 -21.58 0.09
N TRP A 87 0.62 -22.59 0.77
CA TRP A 87 1.45 -22.40 1.97
C TRP A 87 2.71 -21.58 1.68
N TRP A 88 3.39 -21.87 0.57
CA TRP A 88 4.58 -21.14 0.15
C TRP A 88 4.24 -19.69 -0.21
N SER A 89 3.18 -19.45 -1.01
CA SER A 89 2.76 -18.11 -1.42
C SER A 89 2.36 -17.25 -0.22
N MET A 90 1.62 -17.82 0.74
CA MET A 90 1.30 -17.14 2.00
C MET A 90 2.57 -16.87 2.83
N GLY A 91 3.44 -17.86 2.95
CA GLY A 91 4.69 -17.75 3.72
C GLY A 91 5.67 -16.73 3.15
N VAL A 92 5.66 -16.47 1.84
CA VAL A 92 6.51 -15.48 1.19
C VAL A 92 5.84 -14.10 1.15
N SER A 93 4.61 -14.04 0.65
CA SER A 93 3.95 -12.76 0.34
C SER A 93 3.59 -11.98 1.61
N ASN A 94 3.08 -12.67 2.64
CA ASN A 94 2.64 -12.03 3.87
C ASN A 94 3.79 -11.28 4.58
N PRO A 95 4.91 -11.93 4.97
CA PRO A 95 6.02 -11.23 5.62
C PRO A 95 6.68 -10.19 4.71
N LEU A 96 6.71 -10.43 3.40
CA LEU A 96 7.24 -9.47 2.45
C LEU A 96 6.46 -8.15 2.47
N TYR A 97 5.13 -8.21 2.42
CA TYR A 97 4.30 -6.99 2.51
C TYR A 97 4.46 -6.27 3.84
N PHE A 98 4.50 -7.00 4.95
CA PHE A 98 4.70 -6.39 6.27
C PHE A 98 6.08 -5.73 6.39
N THR A 99 7.12 -6.34 5.83
CA THR A 99 8.48 -5.79 5.82
C THR A 99 8.53 -4.48 5.04
N ILE A 100 7.97 -4.46 3.82
CA ILE A 100 7.90 -3.25 2.99
C ILE A 100 7.08 -2.16 3.69
N ALA A 101 5.93 -2.51 4.28
CA ALA A 101 5.10 -1.56 5.02
C ALA A 101 5.83 -0.98 6.24
N GLY A 102 6.55 -1.81 7.00
CA GLY A 102 7.38 -1.39 8.14
C GLY A 102 8.52 -0.46 7.74
N PHE A 103 9.22 -0.77 6.65
CA PHE A 103 10.30 0.06 6.11
C PHE A 103 9.83 1.48 5.76
N PHE A 104 8.73 1.60 4.99
CA PHE A 104 8.15 2.91 4.67
C PHE A 104 7.56 3.62 5.91
N THR A 105 7.14 2.86 6.93
CA THR A 105 6.64 3.41 8.18
C THR A 105 7.75 4.12 8.95
N ALA A 106 8.92 3.49 9.08
CA ALA A 106 10.10 4.08 9.71
C ALA A 106 10.58 5.34 8.96
N LEU A 107 10.75 5.25 7.63
CA LEU A 107 11.16 6.40 6.80
C LEU A 107 10.20 7.60 6.91
N LEU A 108 8.90 7.34 6.96
CA LEU A 108 7.91 8.41 7.11
C LEU A 108 7.93 9.04 8.51
N TYR A 109 8.17 8.23 9.54
CA TYR A 109 8.28 8.71 10.91
C TYR A 109 9.44 9.70 11.05
N ASP A 110 10.61 9.34 10.51
CA ASP A 110 11.81 10.17 10.60
C ASP A 110 11.69 11.48 9.81
N SER A 111 10.91 11.51 8.74
CA SER A 111 10.74 12.70 7.89
C SER A 111 9.65 13.68 8.35
N ARG A 112 8.61 13.25 9.06
CA ARG A 112 7.42 14.09 9.37
C ARG A 112 7.01 14.13 10.83
N GLY A 113 7.71 13.40 11.71
CA GLY A 113 7.38 13.30 13.13
C GLY A 113 6.02 12.65 13.42
N PHE A 114 5.68 12.50 14.70
CA PHE A 114 4.54 11.70 15.18
C PHE A 114 3.17 12.15 14.64
N ARG A 115 2.89 13.46 14.60
CA ARG A 115 1.58 14.01 14.19
C ARG A 115 1.35 13.93 12.67
N GLY A 116 2.38 14.23 11.87
CA GLY A 116 2.33 14.13 10.41
C GLY A 116 2.29 12.68 9.92
N PHE A 117 2.94 11.78 10.64
CA PHE A 117 2.88 10.33 10.43
C PHE A 117 1.46 9.79 10.60
N LEU A 118 0.80 10.09 11.74
CA LEU A 118 -0.52 9.54 12.05
C LEU A 118 -1.60 10.05 11.07
N ALA A 119 -1.58 11.33 10.71
CA ALA A 119 -2.54 11.91 9.77
C ALA A 119 -2.45 11.30 8.36
N ASN A 120 -1.22 11.12 7.83
CA ASN A 120 -1.04 10.52 6.51
C ASN A 120 -1.41 9.02 6.49
N ARG A 121 -1.10 8.29 7.57
CA ARG A 121 -1.41 6.86 7.68
C ARG A 121 -2.90 6.61 7.90
N ALA A 122 -3.56 7.38 8.75
CA ALA A 122 -5.01 7.30 8.91
C ALA A 122 -5.74 7.52 7.57
N ARG A 123 -5.34 8.53 6.80
CA ARG A 123 -5.95 8.81 5.50
C ARG A 123 -5.71 7.71 4.45
N ARG A 124 -4.54 7.07 4.46
CA ARG A 124 -4.16 6.07 3.44
C ARG A 124 -4.43 4.62 3.83
N VAL A 125 -4.69 4.33 5.11
CA VAL A 125 -4.91 2.96 5.61
C VAL A 125 -6.29 2.85 6.26
N ALA A 126 -6.65 3.75 7.18
CA ALA A 126 -7.93 3.68 7.88
C ALA A 126 -9.11 4.00 6.95
N ILE A 127 -8.99 4.98 6.03
CA ILE A 127 -10.06 5.26 5.07
C ILE A 127 -10.31 4.06 4.14
N PRO A 128 -9.30 3.49 3.44
CA PRO A 128 -9.53 2.30 2.64
C PRO A 128 -10.06 1.11 3.44
N PHE A 129 -9.65 0.96 4.70
CA PHE A 129 -10.18 -0.07 5.58
C PHE A 129 -11.67 0.12 5.85
N VAL A 130 -12.09 1.32 6.28
CA VAL A 130 -13.51 1.62 6.57
C VAL A 130 -14.35 1.47 5.31
N VAL A 131 -13.89 2.02 4.17
CA VAL A 131 -14.58 1.85 2.88
C VAL A 131 -14.69 0.37 2.52
N GLY A 132 -13.60 -0.38 2.65
CA GLY A 132 -13.59 -1.82 2.39
C GLY A 132 -14.53 -2.61 3.30
N VAL A 133 -14.64 -2.25 4.57
CA VAL A 133 -15.56 -2.88 5.52
C VAL A 133 -17.02 -2.73 5.06
N PHE A 134 -17.41 -1.57 4.54
CA PHE A 134 -18.79 -1.34 4.09
C PHE A 134 -19.07 -1.79 2.64
N THR A 135 -18.04 -2.00 1.82
CA THR A 135 -18.21 -2.33 0.40
C THR A 135 -17.72 -3.73 0.07
N VAL A 136 -16.46 -4.03 0.39
CA VAL A 136 -15.79 -5.30 0.06
C VAL A 136 -16.31 -6.42 0.95
N LEU A 137 -16.48 -6.23 2.27
CA LEU A 137 -17.00 -7.32 3.11
C LEU A 137 -18.40 -7.81 2.70
N PRO A 138 -19.40 -6.93 2.49
CA PRO A 138 -20.71 -7.39 2.07
C PRO A 138 -20.67 -8.05 0.68
N ALA A 139 -19.86 -7.51 -0.24
CA ALA A 139 -19.68 -8.09 -1.57
C ALA A 139 -19.03 -9.49 -1.50
N CYS A 140 -17.97 -9.67 -0.71
CA CYS A 140 -17.34 -10.97 -0.50
C CYS A 140 -18.30 -11.94 0.16
N LEU A 141 -19.05 -11.51 1.18
CA LEU A 141 -20.02 -12.35 1.87
C LEU A 141 -21.14 -12.80 0.93
N ALA A 142 -21.63 -11.90 0.07
CA ALA A 142 -22.63 -12.24 -0.94
C ALA A 142 -22.07 -13.23 -1.97
N ALA A 143 -20.88 -12.99 -2.50
CA ALA A 143 -20.22 -13.88 -3.45
C ALA A 143 -19.95 -15.27 -2.85
N TRP A 144 -19.48 -15.33 -1.60
CA TRP A 144 -19.24 -16.59 -0.90
C TRP A 144 -20.53 -17.34 -0.58
N THR A 145 -21.56 -16.63 -0.11
CA THR A 145 -22.88 -17.22 0.16
C THR A 145 -23.49 -17.79 -1.11
N PHE A 146 -23.35 -17.10 -2.24
CA PHE A 146 -23.77 -17.60 -3.54
C PHE A 146 -22.99 -18.87 -3.94
N GLY A 147 -21.66 -18.89 -3.79
CA GLY A 147 -20.85 -20.08 -4.04
C GLY A 147 -21.24 -21.28 -3.16
N TRP A 148 -21.55 -21.04 -1.87
CA TRP A 148 -22.05 -22.08 -0.97
C TRP A 148 -23.45 -22.58 -1.33
N LEU A 149 -24.30 -21.71 -1.89
CA LEU A 149 -25.64 -22.09 -2.34
C LEU A 149 -25.55 -23.00 -3.57
N VAL A 150 -24.73 -22.63 -4.55
CA VAL A 150 -24.52 -23.42 -5.79
C VAL A 150 -23.83 -24.75 -5.49
N SER A 151 -22.89 -24.79 -4.55
CA SER A 151 -22.22 -26.03 -4.12
C SER A 151 -23.05 -26.90 -3.16
N GLY A 152 -24.28 -26.48 -2.81
CA GLY A 152 -25.17 -27.24 -1.92
C GLY A 152 -24.76 -27.24 -0.44
N ARG A 153 -23.78 -26.41 -0.05
CA ARG A 153 -23.28 -26.29 1.34
C ARG A 153 -24.22 -25.49 2.25
N CYS A 154 -25.08 -24.65 1.68
CA CYS A 154 -26.10 -23.92 2.45
C CYS A 154 -27.45 -23.94 1.75
N THR A 155 -28.53 -23.96 2.53
CA THR A 155 -29.90 -23.79 2.00
C THR A 155 -30.22 -22.30 1.88
N TRP A 156 -31.07 -21.91 0.92
CA TRP A 156 -31.57 -20.53 0.77
C TRP A 156 -32.07 -19.90 2.08
N ARG A 157 -32.75 -20.68 2.93
CA ARG A 157 -33.20 -20.23 4.27
C ARG A 157 -32.06 -19.91 5.23
N GLN A 158 -30.94 -20.63 5.14
CA GLN A 158 -29.74 -20.39 5.97
C GLN A 158 -28.94 -19.20 5.45
N ALA A 159 -28.86 -19.04 4.13
CA ALA A 159 -28.24 -17.91 3.46
C ALA A 159 -28.89 -16.58 3.85
N ILE A 160 -30.22 -16.45 3.73
CA ILE A 160 -30.96 -15.23 4.09
C ILE A 160 -30.85 -14.92 5.59
N ARG A 161 -30.84 -15.95 6.44
CA ARG A 161 -30.78 -15.76 7.90
C ARG A 161 -29.34 -15.61 8.43
N LEU A 162 -28.32 -15.67 7.57
CA LEU A 162 -26.89 -15.73 7.95
C LEU A 162 -26.60 -16.67 9.13
N ARG A 163 -27.39 -17.75 9.21
CA ARG A 163 -27.37 -18.74 10.29
C ARG A 163 -26.93 -20.07 9.70
N PHE A 164 -25.62 -20.20 9.52
CA PHE A 164 -25.00 -21.41 9.04
C PHE A 164 -24.89 -22.44 10.15
N ARG A 165 -25.32 -23.68 9.85
CA ARG A 165 -25.28 -24.80 10.80
C ARG A 165 -23.85 -25.31 10.98
N ASP A 166 -23.03 -25.18 9.93
CA ASP A 166 -21.62 -25.57 9.91
C ASP A 166 -20.78 -24.77 10.93
N PRO A 167 -20.02 -25.46 11.81
CA PRO A 167 -19.20 -24.81 12.83
C PRO A 167 -18.05 -23.98 12.23
N VAL A 168 -17.50 -24.37 11.08
CA VAL A 168 -16.38 -23.65 10.43
C VAL A 168 -16.87 -22.32 9.86
N ILE A 169 -18.01 -22.34 9.16
CA ILE A 169 -18.62 -21.11 8.63
C ILE A 169 -19.05 -20.18 9.78
N ARG A 170 -19.52 -20.73 10.91
CA ARG A 170 -19.94 -19.93 12.06
C ARG A 170 -18.77 -19.26 12.79
N ALA A 171 -17.61 -19.92 12.87
CA ALA A 171 -16.41 -19.36 13.48
C ALA A 171 -15.79 -18.27 12.60
N GLU A 172 -15.74 -18.49 11.28
CA GLU A 172 -15.00 -17.64 10.35
C GLU A 172 -15.88 -16.60 9.61
N ARG A 173 -17.22 -16.59 9.81
CA ARG A 173 -18.15 -15.66 9.12
C ARG A 173 -17.84 -14.17 9.31
N LEU A 174 -17.18 -13.83 10.42
CA LEU A 174 -16.83 -12.46 10.79
C LEU A 174 -15.33 -12.19 10.64
N GLY A 175 -14.56 -13.14 10.10
CA GLY A 175 -13.19 -12.87 9.71
C GLY A 175 -13.19 -11.71 8.72
N THR A 176 -12.20 -10.82 8.82
CA THR A 176 -12.04 -9.67 7.91
C THR A 176 -11.81 -10.06 6.45
N GLY A 177 -11.78 -11.37 6.14
CA GLY A 177 -11.75 -11.92 4.80
C GLY A 177 -10.57 -11.34 4.03
N HIS A 178 -10.84 -10.69 2.91
CA HIS A 178 -9.81 -10.04 2.09
C HIS A 178 -9.17 -8.79 2.73
N LEU A 179 -9.77 -8.21 3.78
CA LEU A 179 -9.28 -7.00 4.46
C LEU A 179 -8.33 -7.30 5.62
N TRP A 180 -8.08 -8.58 5.91
CA TRP A 180 -7.19 -9.01 6.98
C TRP A 180 -5.86 -8.25 6.97
N PHE A 181 -5.25 -8.10 5.80
CA PHE A 181 -3.97 -7.39 5.65
C PHE A 181 -4.03 -5.94 6.18
N LEU A 182 -5.11 -5.21 5.92
CA LEU A 182 -5.26 -3.83 6.37
C LEU A 182 -5.48 -3.76 7.90
N GLU A 183 -6.21 -4.71 8.47
CA GLU A 183 -6.39 -4.84 9.92
C GLU A 183 -5.04 -5.04 10.61
N TYR A 184 -4.24 -6.01 10.15
CA TYR A 184 -2.90 -6.25 10.70
C TYR A 184 -1.97 -5.05 10.52
N LEU A 185 -2.08 -4.32 9.40
CA LEU A 185 -1.33 -3.06 9.23
C LEU A 185 -1.71 -2.02 10.28
N ILE A 186 -3.00 -1.84 10.57
CA ILE A 186 -3.45 -0.89 11.60
C ILE A 186 -2.90 -1.31 12.97
N VAL A 187 -3.02 -2.59 13.33
CA VAL A 187 -2.52 -3.11 14.60
C VAL A 187 -1.00 -2.91 14.71
N MET A 188 -0.25 -3.21 13.65
CA MET A 188 1.20 -3.03 13.61
C MET A 188 1.60 -1.55 13.75
N LEU A 189 0.88 -0.63 13.09
CA LEU A 189 1.12 0.82 13.20
C LEU A 189 0.84 1.34 14.61
N LEU A 190 -0.24 0.87 15.24
CA LEU A 190 -0.56 1.21 16.63
C LEU A 190 0.52 0.67 17.59
N ALA A 191 0.92 -0.59 17.42
CA ALA A 191 1.99 -1.20 18.22
C ALA A 191 3.31 -0.43 18.09
N TYR A 192 3.69 -0.05 16.86
CA TYR A 192 4.88 0.77 16.62
C TYR A 192 4.77 2.15 17.30
N GLY A 193 3.63 2.81 17.19
CA GLY A 193 3.38 4.10 17.85
C GLY A 193 3.49 4.01 19.37
N VAL A 194 2.89 2.99 19.98
CA VAL A 194 2.96 2.73 21.43
C VAL A 194 4.40 2.42 21.86
N ALA A 195 5.12 1.58 21.13
CA ALA A 195 6.52 1.25 21.43
C ALA A 195 7.41 2.51 21.42
N ARG A 196 7.24 3.39 20.42
CA ARG A 196 8.02 4.64 20.33
C ARG A 196 7.65 5.63 21.41
N TRP A 197 6.36 5.78 21.73
CA TRP A 197 5.90 6.59 22.86
C TRP A 197 6.48 6.10 24.19
N TRP A 198 6.53 4.78 24.39
CA TRP A 198 7.10 4.18 25.60
C TRP A 198 8.61 4.40 25.71
N ILE A 199 9.34 4.24 24.60
CA ILE A 199 10.78 4.54 24.54
C ILE A 199 11.05 6.03 24.81
N ALA A 200 10.25 6.93 24.22
CA ALA A 200 10.39 8.36 24.44
C ALA A 200 10.17 8.76 25.90
N ARG A 201 9.20 8.11 26.59
CA ARG A 201 8.98 8.29 28.03
C ARG A 201 10.12 7.78 28.89
N ARG A 202 10.79 6.70 28.49
CA ARG A 202 11.97 6.16 29.20
C ARG A 202 13.28 6.91 28.89
N GLY A 203 13.36 7.58 27.74
CA GLY A 203 14.53 8.37 27.34
C GLY A 203 14.63 9.76 28.00
N GLY A 204 13.55 10.23 28.65
CA GLY A 204 13.52 11.50 29.39
C GLY A 204 14.39 11.50 30.66
N ASP A 205 14.79 10.33 31.18
CA ASP A 205 15.60 10.20 32.40
C ASP A 205 17.12 10.21 32.16
N ARG A 206 17.58 10.49 30.92
CA ARG A 206 18.99 10.70 30.62
C ARG A 206 19.22 12.09 30.06
N ALA A 207 19.02 13.11 30.88
CA ALA A 207 19.60 14.42 30.63
C ALA A 207 21.14 14.32 30.73
N PRO A 208 21.91 14.68 29.69
CA PRO A 208 23.36 14.77 29.81
C PRO A 208 23.68 15.96 30.71
N SER A 209 24.33 15.69 31.85
CA SER A 209 24.92 16.69 32.72
C SER A 209 26.16 17.31 32.07
N HIS A 210 25.98 18.10 31.00
CA HIS A 210 27.02 19.00 30.49
C HIS A 210 26.68 20.43 30.85
N ARG A 211 26.81 20.75 32.14
CA ARG A 211 26.91 22.13 32.61
C ARG A 211 28.00 22.26 33.67
N LEU A 212 29.21 21.84 33.31
CA LEU A 212 30.44 22.27 34.00
C LEU A 212 31.05 23.43 33.22
N ALA A 213 30.69 24.61 33.70
CA ALA A 213 31.48 25.83 33.78
C ALA A 213 32.60 26.06 32.73
N ARG A 214 32.29 26.84 31.69
CA ARG A 214 33.25 27.83 31.19
C ARG A 214 33.02 29.14 31.94
N ARG A 215 33.67 29.31 33.10
CA ARG A 215 34.03 30.65 33.59
C ARG A 215 35.30 31.04 32.85
N VAL A 216 35.18 31.96 31.91
CA VAL A 216 36.30 32.72 31.37
C VAL A 216 36.47 33.91 32.30
N PRO A 217 37.56 34.04 33.07
CA PRO A 217 37.95 35.34 33.62
C PRO A 217 38.70 36.06 32.51
N GLY A 218 38.05 37.04 31.89
CA GLY A 218 38.73 38.04 31.09
C GLY A 218 39.06 39.24 31.96
N SER A 219 40.34 39.64 31.96
CA SER A 219 40.79 41.03 31.73
C SER A 219 42.33 41.11 31.89
N PRO A 220 42.99 42.01 31.14
CA PRO A 220 44.45 42.17 31.08
C PRO A 220 45.08 42.74 32.35
#